data_AF-Q2FT68-F1
#
_entry.id   AF-Q2FT68-F1
#
_cell.length_a   1.000
_cell.length_b   1.000
_cell.length_c   1.000
_cell.angle_alpha   90.00
_cell.angle_beta   90.00
_cell.angle_gamma   90.00
#
_symmetry.space_group_name_H-M   'P 1'
#
loop_
_entity.id
_entity.type
_entity.pdbx_description
1 polymer ?
#
loop_
_entity_poly.entity_id
_entity_poly.type
_entity_poly.pdbx_seq_one_letter_code
_entity_poly.pdbx_strand_id
1 'polypeptide(L)'
;MKISPVCIILIIMIGFVISGVEGATVSIQPATLSPGNTGTVDILLDSASTGISGYQMTVQSDNAAVAVVTGATFPSWAALSEAVPGDGGSYALRAIDLNSGVEAGATQVTLATLSVQAAGSGTAQITIQNLQIDDDAGNPLQAEAKSGTVTVSGGAPPTEPSTQEIPVTLQTGWNLISIPMQPAAGFEYADIFKDVQSAGHSILTYDPSAGWITIGKGDRLIPMTGYWIYTTSPVTIPLTAQGSPTGPKNLNAGWNLAGISGTSTQSAETALSGISSWSYVVSYDAGRQQYRDAGIKGGQNQIMLTPGEGFWIYLDAPGTLSPGT
;
A
#
# COMPACT_ATOMS: atom_id res chain seq x y z
N MET A 1 -20.88 -53.41 -71.56
CA MET A 1 -21.57 -52.98 -70.33
C MET A 1 -20.76 -53.49 -69.15
N LYS A 2 -19.92 -52.64 -68.54
CA LYS A 2 -19.03 -53.02 -67.44
C LYS A 2 -19.73 -52.68 -66.12
N ILE A 3 -19.88 -53.67 -65.25
CA ILE A 3 -20.35 -53.51 -63.87
C ILE A 3 -19.08 -53.47 -63.00
N SER A 4 -18.82 -52.35 -62.33
CA SER A 4 -17.72 -52.23 -61.37
C SER A 4 -18.17 -52.65 -59.97
N PRO A 5 -17.30 -53.27 -59.16
CA PRO A 5 -17.63 -53.71 -57.81
C PRO A 5 -17.55 -52.54 -56.82
N VAL A 6 -18.45 -52.55 -55.84
CA VAL A 6 -18.47 -51.64 -54.69
C VAL A 6 -17.38 -52.06 -53.70
N CYS A 7 -16.50 -51.13 -53.35
CA CYS A 7 -15.46 -51.30 -52.33
C CYS A 7 -16.01 -50.80 -50.99
N ILE A 8 -16.22 -51.71 -50.03
CA ILE A 8 -16.60 -51.36 -48.66
C ILE A 8 -15.31 -51.07 -47.88
N ILE A 9 -15.13 -49.83 -47.43
CA ILE A 9 -14.02 -49.42 -46.56
C ILE A 9 -14.52 -49.51 -45.11
N LEU A 10 -13.90 -50.41 -44.34
CA LEU A 10 -14.10 -50.56 -42.89
C LEU A 10 -13.15 -49.60 -42.17
N ILE A 11 -13.70 -48.59 -41.47
CA ILE A 11 -12.93 -47.65 -40.64
C ILE A 11 -12.88 -48.21 -39.22
N ILE A 12 -11.69 -48.63 -38.76
CA ILE A 12 -11.42 -48.98 -37.36
C ILE A 12 -11.06 -47.68 -36.64
N MET A 13 -11.97 -47.18 -35.80
CA MET A 13 -11.67 -46.13 -34.82
C MET A 13 -10.89 -46.73 -33.65
N ILE A 14 -9.60 -46.41 -33.55
CA ILE A 14 -8.84 -46.58 -32.31
C ILE A 14 -9.19 -45.39 -31.42
N GLY A 15 -9.98 -45.64 -30.36
CA GLY A 15 -10.20 -44.66 -29.31
C GLY A 15 -8.91 -44.45 -28.53
N PHE A 16 -8.25 -43.31 -28.72
CA PHE A 16 -7.25 -42.83 -27.77
C PHE A 16 -7.99 -42.36 -26.52
N VAL A 17 -7.85 -43.11 -25.42
CA VAL A 17 -8.24 -42.64 -24.10
C VAL A 17 -7.17 -41.64 -23.69
N ILE A 18 -7.44 -40.35 -23.86
CA ILE A 18 -6.63 -39.29 -23.27
C ILE A 18 -7.03 -39.27 -21.79
N SER A 19 -6.31 -40.02 -20.95
CA SER A 19 -6.42 -39.85 -19.51
C SER A 19 -5.97 -38.42 -19.21
N GLY A 20 -6.91 -37.56 -18.81
CA GLY A 20 -6.57 -36.25 -18.26
C GLY A 20 -5.63 -36.48 -17.08
N VAL A 21 -4.40 -36.00 -17.18
CA VAL A 21 -3.53 -35.89 -16.02
C VAL A 21 -4.14 -34.77 -15.19
N GLU A 22 -4.88 -35.14 -14.16
CA GLU A 22 -5.29 -34.19 -13.12
C GLU A 22 -3.99 -33.67 -12.50
N GLY A 23 -3.72 -32.37 -12.63
CA GLY A 23 -2.52 -31.75 -12.08
C GLY A 23 -2.52 -31.84 -10.56
N ALA A 24 -1.33 -31.86 -9.94
CA ALA A 24 -1.23 -31.86 -8.49
C ALA A 24 -1.77 -30.54 -7.91
N THR A 25 -2.04 -30.51 -6.61
CA THR A 25 -2.48 -29.31 -5.89
C THR A 25 -1.50 -29.00 -4.77
N VAL A 26 -0.98 -27.77 -4.74
CA VAL A 26 -0.33 -27.20 -3.56
C VAL A 26 -1.33 -26.34 -2.81
N SER A 27 -1.60 -26.67 -1.56
CA SER A 27 -2.61 -26.01 -0.74
C SER A 27 -2.03 -25.49 0.56
N ILE A 28 -2.31 -24.22 0.87
CA ILE A 28 -2.10 -23.67 2.21
C ILE A 28 -3.27 -24.13 3.09
N GLN A 29 -2.96 -24.82 4.18
CA GLN A 29 -4.00 -25.32 5.09
C GLN A 29 -4.67 -24.17 5.84
N PRO A 30 -5.96 -24.25 6.15
CA PRO A 30 -6.61 -23.25 6.98
C PRO A 30 -6.12 -23.33 8.43
N ALA A 31 -6.09 -22.19 9.13
CA ALA A 31 -5.71 -22.14 10.54
C ALA A 31 -6.57 -21.14 11.33
N THR A 32 -6.76 -21.42 12.62
CA THR A 32 -7.41 -20.50 13.57
C THR A 32 -6.44 -20.12 14.67
N LEU A 33 -6.17 -18.82 14.82
CA LEU A 33 -5.19 -18.26 15.76
C LEU A 33 -5.87 -17.34 16.79
N SER A 34 -5.17 -17.11 17.89
CA SER A 34 -5.54 -16.10 18.89
C SER A 34 -4.70 -14.82 18.69
N PRO A 35 -5.27 -13.61 18.83
CA PRO A 35 -4.54 -12.36 18.63
C PRO A 35 -3.28 -12.24 19.49
N GLY A 36 -2.26 -11.60 18.93
CA GLY A 36 -0.99 -11.34 19.62
C GLY A 36 -0.05 -12.54 19.67
N ASN A 37 -0.52 -13.74 19.31
CA ASN A 37 0.30 -14.94 19.26
C ASN A 37 0.80 -15.21 17.84
N THR A 38 1.93 -15.92 17.74
CA THR A 38 2.36 -16.57 16.51
C THR A 38 1.74 -17.98 16.45
N GLY A 39 1.20 -18.34 15.30
CA GLY A 39 0.78 -19.71 14.98
C GLY A 39 1.46 -20.23 13.74
N THR A 40 1.12 -21.46 13.35
CA THR A 40 1.71 -22.13 12.19
C THR A 40 0.67 -22.53 11.16
N VAL A 41 1.06 -22.53 9.88
CA VAL A 41 0.21 -22.90 8.75
C VAL A 41 0.99 -23.76 7.78
N ASP A 42 0.52 -24.98 7.50
CA ASP A 42 1.22 -25.91 6.61
C ASP A 42 0.89 -25.66 5.13
N ILE A 43 1.88 -25.90 4.27
CA ILE A 43 1.74 -25.97 2.82
C ILE A 43 1.88 -27.43 2.41
N LEU A 44 0.85 -28.00 1.79
CA LEU A 44 0.80 -29.41 1.38
C LEU A 44 0.71 -29.54 -0.13
N LEU A 45 1.54 -30.41 -0.71
CA LEU A 45 1.32 -30.99 -2.03
C LEU A 45 0.50 -32.27 -1.87
N ASP A 46 -0.62 -32.39 -2.60
CA ASP A 46 -1.51 -33.54 -2.48
C ASP A 46 -0.89 -34.85 -3.03
N SER A 47 -0.18 -34.79 -4.14
CA SER A 47 0.48 -35.92 -4.81
C SER A 47 1.76 -35.50 -5.54
N ALA A 48 2.84 -36.25 -5.31
CA ALA A 48 4.09 -36.22 -6.04
C ALA A 48 4.21 -37.50 -6.90
N SER A 49 3.40 -37.61 -7.96
CA SER A 49 3.33 -38.82 -8.80
C SER A 49 4.67 -39.24 -9.41
N THR A 50 5.58 -38.30 -9.64
CA THR A 50 6.93 -38.50 -10.19
C THR A 50 8.05 -38.09 -9.22
N GLY A 51 7.72 -37.88 -7.94
CA GLY A 51 8.65 -37.40 -6.92
C GLY A 51 8.87 -35.89 -7.00
N ILE A 52 9.78 -35.37 -6.17
CA ILE A 52 10.16 -33.95 -6.14
C ILE A 52 11.67 -33.85 -5.93
N SER A 53 12.37 -33.14 -6.83
CA SER A 53 13.77 -32.76 -6.63
C SER A 53 13.93 -31.37 -6.00
N GLY A 54 12.94 -30.49 -6.16
CA GLY A 54 12.94 -29.18 -5.52
C GLY A 54 11.71 -28.32 -5.86
N TYR A 55 11.60 -27.18 -5.20
CA TYR A 55 10.57 -26.19 -5.49
C TYR A 55 11.01 -24.77 -5.18
N GLN A 56 10.30 -23.82 -5.77
CA GLN A 56 10.26 -22.43 -5.33
C GLN A 56 8.82 -21.88 -5.35
N MET A 57 8.53 -20.97 -4.43
CA MET A 57 7.27 -20.23 -4.37
C MET A 57 7.43 -18.93 -3.58
N THR A 58 6.48 -18.02 -3.73
CA THR A 58 6.33 -16.84 -2.88
C THR A 58 4.99 -16.89 -2.18
N VAL A 59 4.95 -16.66 -0.87
CA VAL A 59 3.71 -16.58 -0.09
C VAL A 59 3.46 -15.17 0.38
N GLN A 60 2.19 -14.75 0.41
CA GLN A 60 1.80 -13.42 0.88
C GLN A 60 0.39 -13.43 1.48
N SER A 61 0.23 -12.73 2.61
CA SER A 61 -1.08 -12.44 3.21
C SER A 61 -1.75 -11.28 2.45
N ASP A 62 -3.05 -11.41 2.17
CA ASP A 62 -3.86 -10.34 1.58
C ASP A 62 -4.21 -9.23 2.58
N ASN A 63 -4.12 -9.52 3.88
CA ASN A 63 -4.45 -8.60 4.95
C ASN A 63 -3.48 -8.74 6.13
N ALA A 64 -2.39 -7.97 6.06
CA ALA A 64 -1.37 -7.89 7.10
C ALA A 64 -1.89 -7.32 8.44
N ALA A 65 -3.04 -6.64 8.46
CA ALA A 65 -3.64 -6.18 9.71
C ALA A 65 -4.29 -7.33 10.50
N VAL A 66 -4.63 -8.44 9.84
CA VAL A 66 -5.15 -9.65 10.48
C VAL A 66 -4.02 -10.66 10.72
N ALA A 67 -3.27 -11.02 9.67
CA ALA A 67 -2.24 -12.06 9.73
C ALA A 67 -1.02 -11.70 8.89
N VAL A 68 0.18 -11.88 9.45
CA VAL A 68 1.46 -11.59 8.78
C VAL A 68 2.31 -12.85 8.75
N VAL A 69 2.81 -13.23 7.58
CA VAL A 69 3.82 -14.29 7.47
C VAL A 69 5.14 -13.72 7.98
N THR A 70 5.78 -14.40 8.94
CA THR A 70 7.02 -13.95 9.58
C THR A 70 8.19 -14.90 9.38
N GLY A 71 7.95 -16.03 8.71
CA GLY A 71 8.97 -17.02 8.39
C GLY A 71 8.37 -18.35 7.96
N ALA A 72 9.23 -19.35 7.78
CA ALA A 72 8.84 -20.73 7.53
C ALA A 72 9.88 -21.70 8.10
N THR A 73 9.43 -22.90 8.46
CA THR A 73 10.28 -24.06 8.72
C THR A 73 10.04 -25.12 7.65
N PHE A 74 11.03 -25.99 7.46
CA PHE A 74 11.02 -26.99 6.39
C PHE A 74 11.11 -28.41 6.97
N PRO A 75 10.49 -29.40 6.32
CA PRO A 75 10.60 -30.81 6.69
C PRO A 75 12.02 -31.33 6.45
N SER A 76 12.35 -32.48 7.05
CA SER A 76 13.72 -33.02 6.98
C SER A 76 14.16 -33.47 5.58
N TRP A 77 13.23 -33.75 4.67
CA TRP A 77 13.57 -34.07 3.28
C TRP A 77 14.15 -32.85 2.54
N ALA A 78 13.72 -31.64 2.90
CA ALA A 78 14.15 -30.37 2.32
C ALA A 78 15.53 -29.94 2.88
N ALA A 79 16.53 -30.81 2.67
CA ALA A 79 17.85 -30.74 3.29
C ALA A 79 18.60 -29.43 3.00
N LEU A 80 18.37 -28.83 1.83
CA LEU A 80 18.77 -27.47 1.52
C LEU A 80 17.51 -26.64 1.30
N SER A 81 17.25 -25.69 2.19
CA SER A 81 16.05 -24.86 2.15
C SER A 81 16.34 -23.43 2.61
N GLU A 82 15.51 -22.51 2.14
CA GLU A 82 15.62 -21.09 2.44
C GLU A 82 14.23 -20.44 2.50
N ALA A 83 14.05 -19.55 3.48
CA ALA A 83 12.91 -18.64 3.58
C ALA A 83 13.42 -17.20 3.67
N VAL A 84 13.18 -16.40 2.63
CA VAL A 84 13.69 -15.03 2.52
C VAL A 84 12.54 -14.04 2.59
N PRO A 85 12.58 -13.02 3.47
CA PRO A 85 11.57 -11.97 3.50
C PRO A 85 11.65 -11.12 2.22
N GLY A 86 10.49 -10.76 1.67
CA GLY A 86 10.34 -9.87 0.53
C GLY A 86 9.53 -8.61 0.85
N ASP A 87 9.25 -7.80 -0.17
CA ASP A 87 8.44 -6.59 -0.02
C ASP A 87 6.99 -6.91 0.35
N GLY A 88 6.32 -5.97 1.03
CA GLY A 88 4.89 -6.07 1.34
C GLY A 88 4.51 -7.27 2.22
N GLY A 89 5.43 -7.76 3.05
CA GLY A 89 5.17 -8.89 3.95
C GLY A 89 5.13 -10.27 3.25
N SER A 90 5.69 -10.36 2.04
CA SER A 90 5.84 -11.63 1.33
C SER A 90 7.07 -12.43 1.81
N TYR A 91 7.07 -13.74 1.58
CA TYR A 91 8.22 -14.62 1.82
C TYR A 91 8.47 -15.50 0.60
N ALA A 92 9.71 -15.49 0.09
CA ALA A 92 10.16 -16.43 -0.92
C ALA A 92 10.68 -17.70 -0.25
N LEU A 93 10.15 -18.86 -0.66
CA LEU A 93 10.47 -20.17 -0.11
C LEU A 93 11.11 -21.03 -1.20
N ARG A 94 12.20 -21.72 -0.86
CA ARG A 94 12.92 -22.62 -1.76
C ARG A 94 13.37 -23.84 -0.99
N ALA A 95 13.32 -25.01 -1.62
CA ALA A 95 13.87 -26.23 -1.07
C ALA A 95 14.37 -27.18 -2.16
N ILE A 96 15.36 -27.99 -1.82
CA ILE A 96 15.93 -29.04 -2.66
C ILE A 96 15.92 -30.35 -1.87
N ASP A 97 15.39 -31.41 -2.49
CA ASP A 97 15.46 -32.77 -1.99
C ASP A 97 16.76 -33.45 -2.45
N LEU A 98 17.85 -33.14 -1.77
CA LEU A 98 19.17 -33.68 -2.12
C LEU A 98 19.30 -35.19 -1.82
N ASN A 99 18.41 -35.74 -0.99
CA ASN A 99 18.57 -37.07 -0.41
C ASN A 99 17.47 -38.05 -0.84
N SER A 100 16.67 -37.72 -1.87
CA SER A 100 15.61 -38.61 -2.34
C SER A 100 14.59 -38.95 -1.23
N GLY A 101 14.18 -37.93 -0.48
CA GLY A 101 13.23 -38.04 0.63
C GLY A 101 11.76 -38.06 0.19
N VAL A 102 11.44 -37.52 -0.99
CA VAL A 102 10.10 -37.46 -1.59
C VAL A 102 10.11 -38.12 -2.96
N GLU A 103 9.97 -39.44 -2.96
CA GLU A 103 9.99 -40.26 -4.17
C GLU A 103 8.63 -40.33 -4.87
N ALA A 104 8.64 -40.83 -6.11
CA ALA A 104 7.45 -41.07 -6.92
C ALA A 104 6.34 -41.83 -6.18
N GLY A 105 5.14 -41.26 -6.20
CA GLY A 105 3.94 -41.79 -5.56
C GLY A 105 3.71 -41.28 -4.13
N ALA A 106 4.57 -40.41 -3.60
CA ALA A 106 4.32 -39.75 -2.32
C ALA A 106 3.04 -38.90 -2.37
N THR A 107 2.35 -38.81 -1.24
CA THR A 107 1.07 -38.07 -1.11
C THR A 107 1.08 -37.26 0.18
N GLN A 108 0.35 -36.14 0.20
CA GLN A 108 0.25 -35.26 1.36
C GLN A 108 1.63 -34.81 1.86
N VAL A 109 2.48 -34.38 0.92
CA VAL A 109 3.84 -33.96 1.20
C VAL A 109 3.79 -32.54 1.76
N THR A 110 4.17 -32.36 3.02
CA THR A 110 4.45 -31.02 3.57
C THR A 110 5.64 -30.43 2.83
N LEU A 111 5.45 -29.26 2.24
CA LEU A 111 6.51 -28.48 1.59
C LEU A 111 7.17 -27.56 2.61
N ALA A 112 6.38 -26.80 3.36
CA ALA A 112 6.85 -25.92 4.43
C ALA A 112 5.76 -25.70 5.48
N THR A 113 6.16 -25.28 6.68
CA THR A 113 5.27 -24.79 7.74
C THR A 113 5.55 -23.31 7.95
N LEU A 114 4.61 -22.45 7.57
CA LEU A 114 4.70 -21.00 7.75
C LEU A 114 4.59 -20.65 9.22
N SER A 115 5.37 -19.66 9.66
CA SER A 115 5.13 -18.93 10.92
C SER A 115 4.28 -17.71 10.61
N VAL A 116 3.15 -17.57 11.30
CA VAL A 116 2.15 -16.53 11.05
C VAL A 116 1.84 -15.78 12.33
N GLN A 117 2.14 -14.49 12.37
CA GLN A 117 1.77 -13.62 13.47
C GLN A 117 0.31 -13.18 13.34
N ALA A 118 -0.51 -13.44 14.36
CA ALA A 118 -1.87 -12.91 14.45
C ALA A 118 -1.83 -11.46 14.96
N ALA A 119 -2.13 -10.50 14.07
CA ALA A 119 -2.04 -9.07 14.34
C ALA A 119 -3.37 -8.47 14.86
N GLY A 120 -4.50 -8.92 14.33
CA GLY A 120 -5.84 -8.44 14.69
C GLY A 120 -6.90 -9.51 14.41
N SER A 121 -8.08 -9.42 15.02
CA SER A 121 -9.14 -10.41 14.81
C SER A 121 -9.72 -10.31 13.40
N GLY A 122 -10.26 -11.39 12.83
CA GLY A 122 -10.80 -11.39 11.46
C GLY A 122 -10.25 -12.52 10.59
N THR A 123 -10.29 -12.35 9.28
CA THR A 123 -9.85 -13.37 8.31
C THR A 123 -8.88 -12.78 7.29
N ALA A 124 -7.80 -13.49 6.99
CA ALA A 124 -6.89 -13.21 5.89
C ALA A 124 -6.71 -14.45 5.02
N GLN A 125 -6.49 -14.27 3.72
CA GLN A 125 -6.00 -15.31 2.82
C GLN A 125 -4.48 -15.22 2.72
N ILE A 126 -3.81 -16.36 2.88
CA ILE A 126 -2.43 -16.51 2.42
C ILE A 126 -2.48 -17.11 1.02
N THR A 127 -1.82 -16.45 0.08
CA THR A 127 -1.76 -16.82 -1.33
C THR A 127 -0.37 -17.31 -1.71
N ILE A 128 -0.30 -18.13 -2.76
CA ILE A 128 0.95 -18.62 -3.35
C ILE A 128 1.10 -17.96 -4.73
N GLN A 129 2.28 -17.42 -5.00
CA GLN A 129 2.69 -16.84 -6.27
C GLN A 129 3.97 -17.53 -6.75
N ASN A 130 4.23 -17.47 -8.05
CA ASN A 130 5.48 -17.97 -8.66
C ASN A 130 5.81 -19.43 -8.30
N LEU A 131 4.78 -20.28 -8.18
CA LEU A 131 4.96 -21.70 -7.86
C LEU A 131 5.67 -22.42 -9.00
N GLN A 132 6.77 -23.09 -8.67
CA GLN A 132 7.46 -24.05 -9.52
C GLN A 132 7.88 -25.25 -8.66
N ILE A 133 7.65 -26.45 -9.17
CA ILE A 133 8.09 -27.71 -8.58
C ILE A 133 8.74 -28.51 -9.69
N ASP A 134 9.89 -29.11 -9.43
CA ASP A 134 10.58 -30.00 -10.35
C ASP A 134 10.56 -31.43 -9.79
N ASP A 135 10.32 -32.43 -10.63
CA ASP A 135 10.30 -33.85 -10.26
C ASP A 135 11.71 -34.45 -10.13
N ASP A 136 11.83 -35.72 -9.77
CA ASP A 136 13.13 -36.40 -9.55
C ASP A 136 14.01 -36.43 -10.82
N ALA A 137 13.42 -36.30 -12.00
CA ALA A 137 14.13 -36.21 -13.27
C ALA A 137 14.45 -34.76 -13.68
N GLY A 138 14.06 -33.78 -12.87
CA GLY A 138 14.25 -32.35 -13.12
C GLY A 138 13.26 -31.74 -14.11
N ASN A 139 12.15 -32.43 -14.40
CA ASN A 139 11.08 -31.88 -15.23
C ASN A 139 10.08 -31.09 -14.36
N PRO A 140 9.47 -30.02 -14.89
CA PRO A 140 8.43 -29.30 -14.15
C PRO A 140 7.23 -30.20 -13.82
N LEU A 141 6.90 -30.32 -12.54
CA LEU A 141 5.66 -30.93 -12.06
C LEU A 141 4.56 -29.88 -12.06
N GLN A 142 3.53 -30.10 -12.88
CA GLN A 142 2.38 -29.19 -12.98
C GLN A 142 1.52 -29.28 -11.72
N ALA A 143 1.41 -28.15 -11.01
CA ALA A 143 0.58 -28.04 -9.82
C ALA A 143 -0.25 -26.75 -9.81
N GLU A 144 -1.50 -26.86 -9.36
CA GLU A 144 -2.37 -25.72 -9.08
C GLU A 144 -2.15 -25.24 -7.64
N ALA A 145 -2.01 -23.93 -7.45
CA ALA A 145 -1.86 -23.34 -6.13
C ALA A 145 -3.22 -22.94 -5.53
N LYS A 146 -3.52 -23.39 -4.31
CA LYS A 146 -4.72 -23.05 -3.55
C LYS A 146 -4.37 -22.26 -2.30
N SER A 147 -5.02 -21.10 -2.17
CA SER A 147 -4.91 -20.21 -1.01
C SER A 147 -5.48 -20.85 0.25
N GLY A 148 -5.03 -20.37 1.40
CA GLY A 148 -5.47 -20.85 2.72
C GLY A 148 -5.99 -19.70 3.58
N THR A 149 -7.11 -19.94 4.27
CA THR A 149 -7.70 -18.97 5.18
C THR A 149 -7.07 -19.05 6.57
N VAL A 150 -6.55 -17.93 7.07
CA VAL A 150 -6.22 -17.75 8.48
C VAL A 150 -7.32 -16.94 9.15
N THR A 151 -7.93 -17.52 10.17
CA THR A 151 -8.93 -16.86 11.03
C THR A 151 -8.30 -16.50 12.36
N VAL A 152 -8.37 -15.25 12.77
CA VAL A 152 -7.95 -14.80 14.10
C VAL A 152 -9.19 -14.54 14.94
N SER A 153 -9.42 -15.34 15.97
CA SER A 153 -10.63 -15.30 16.79
C SER A 153 -10.38 -14.73 18.20
N GLY A 154 -11.30 -13.89 18.69
CA GLY A 154 -11.11 -13.10 19.91
C GLY A 154 -10.32 -11.83 19.63
N GLY A 155 -10.41 -10.80 20.48
CA GLY A 155 -9.76 -9.50 20.26
C GLY A 155 -10.55 -8.50 19.41
N ALA A 156 -10.21 -7.22 19.51
CA ALA A 156 -10.79 -6.19 18.65
C ALA A 156 -10.42 -6.47 17.17
N PRO A 157 -11.33 -6.21 16.22
CA PRO A 157 -10.99 -6.19 14.80
C PRO A 157 -9.74 -5.34 14.57
N PRO A 158 -8.97 -5.59 13.49
CA PRO A 158 -7.86 -4.74 13.17
C PRO A 158 -8.45 -3.34 13.01
N THR A 159 -7.82 -2.35 13.60
CA THR A 159 -8.23 -0.97 13.35
C THR A 159 -7.91 -0.71 11.88
N GLU A 160 -8.90 -0.90 11.00
CA GLU A 160 -8.91 -0.29 9.68
C GLU A 160 -8.47 1.14 9.89
N PRO A 161 -7.45 1.65 9.18
CA PRO A 161 -7.09 3.03 9.33
C PRO A 161 -8.33 3.84 9.00
N SER A 162 -8.88 4.54 9.99
CA SER A 162 -10.12 5.27 9.79
C SER A 162 -9.83 6.37 8.77
N THR A 163 -10.26 6.17 7.53
CA THR A 163 -10.17 7.21 6.51
C THR A 163 -11.33 8.17 6.69
N GLN A 164 -11.04 9.46 6.62
CA GLN A 164 -12.03 10.51 6.61
C GLN A 164 -11.88 11.35 5.34
N GLU A 165 -13.02 11.72 4.74
CA GLU A 165 -13.03 12.74 3.68
C GLU A 165 -13.06 14.13 4.30
N ILE A 166 -12.09 14.96 3.91
CA ILE A 166 -11.97 16.35 4.32
C ILE A 166 -12.22 17.22 3.09
N PRO A 167 -13.20 18.14 3.11
CA PRO A 167 -13.48 18.98 1.95
C PRO A 167 -12.40 20.06 1.78
N VAL A 168 -11.76 20.08 0.60
CA VAL A 168 -10.92 21.19 0.14
C VAL A 168 -11.76 22.08 -0.76
N THR A 169 -12.16 23.25 -0.26
CA THR A 169 -13.00 24.19 -1.03
C THR A 169 -12.16 25.26 -1.67
N LEU A 170 -12.26 25.37 -3.00
CA LEU A 170 -11.62 26.40 -3.80
C LEU A 170 -12.65 27.43 -4.26
N GLN A 171 -12.29 28.71 -4.18
CA GLN A 171 -13.03 29.83 -4.74
C GLN A 171 -12.54 30.14 -6.17
N THR A 172 -13.37 30.80 -6.97
CA THR A 172 -12.92 31.30 -8.29
C THR A 172 -11.70 32.20 -8.14
N GLY A 173 -10.69 31.97 -8.99
CA GLY A 173 -9.42 32.66 -8.94
C GLY A 173 -8.34 31.83 -8.23
N TRP A 174 -7.36 32.52 -7.66
CA TRP A 174 -6.28 31.90 -6.90
C TRP A 174 -6.76 31.46 -5.52
N ASN A 175 -6.21 30.34 -5.05
CA ASN A 175 -6.42 29.79 -3.72
C ASN A 175 -5.05 29.38 -3.18
N LEU A 176 -4.77 29.76 -1.94
CA LEU A 176 -3.62 29.22 -1.21
C LEU A 176 -4.15 28.24 -0.18
N ILE A 177 -4.04 26.95 -0.50
CA ILE A 177 -4.48 25.86 0.38
C ILE A 177 -3.29 25.21 1.07
N SER A 178 -3.56 24.38 2.06
CA SER A 178 -2.58 23.43 2.60
C SER A 178 -3.20 22.06 2.80
N ILE A 179 -2.36 21.05 3.05
CA ILE A 179 -2.80 19.68 3.38
C ILE A 179 -2.78 19.51 4.91
N PRO A 180 -3.93 19.55 5.60
CA PRO A 180 -3.96 19.63 7.07
C PRO A 180 -3.84 18.27 7.79
N MET A 181 -4.02 17.18 7.06
CA MET A 181 -4.03 15.81 7.61
C MET A 181 -3.20 14.88 6.74
N GLN A 182 -2.81 13.72 7.27
CA GLN A 182 -2.06 12.71 6.54
C GLN A 182 -2.94 12.10 5.44
N PRO A 183 -2.61 12.24 4.14
CA PRO A 183 -3.34 11.53 3.10
C PRO A 183 -3.31 10.01 3.34
N ALA A 184 -4.42 9.34 3.07
CA ALA A 184 -4.51 7.89 3.17
C ALA A 184 -3.67 7.19 2.09
N ALA A 185 -3.27 5.94 2.34
CA ALA A 185 -2.57 5.13 1.34
C ALA A 185 -3.37 5.03 0.03
N GLY A 186 -2.74 5.32 -1.10
CA GLY A 186 -3.38 5.40 -2.42
C GLY A 186 -3.90 6.80 -2.79
N PHE A 187 -3.95 7.75 -1.85
CA PHE A 187 -4.48 9.10 -2.03
C PHE A 187 -3.44 10.19 -1.76
N GLU A 188 -2.15 9.86 -1.77
CA GLU A 188 -1.08 10.79 -1.39
C GLU A 188 -0.65 11.75 -2.50
N TYR A 189 -1.29 11.74 -3.67
CA TYR A 189 -0.83 12.44 -4.86
C TYR A 189 -1.75 13.60 -5.26
N ALA A 190 -1.17 14.58 -5.95
CA ALA A 190 -1.91 15.75 -6.44
C ALA A 190 -2.95 15.43 -7.54
N ASP A 191 -3.07 14.17 -7.97
CA ASP A 191 -4.11 13.70 -8.89
C ASP A 191 -5.53 14.01 -8.42
N ILE A 192 -5.76 14.22 -7.12
CA ILE A 192 -7.05 14.69 -6.59
C ILE A 192 -7.52 16.02 -7.21
N PHE A 193 -6.58 16.82 -7.76
CA PHE A 193 -6.87 18.10 -8.41
C PHE A 193 -7.04 18.00 -9.93
N LYS A 194 -7.01 16.81 -10.53
CA LYS A 194 -6.99 16.61 -11.99
C LYS A 194 -8.19 17.22 -12.73
N ASP A 195 -9.34 17.33 -12.08
CA ASP A 195 -10.58 17.83 -12.68
C ASP A 195 -10.79 19.34 -12.44
N VAL A 196 -9.86 20.00 -11.72
CA VAL A 196 -9.91 21.45 -11.48
C VAL A 196 -9.69 22.20 -12.79
N GLN A 197 -10.62 23.08 -13.13
CA GLN A 197 -10.55 23.93 -14.33
C GLN A 197 -9.56 25.08 -14.10
N SER A 198 -8.27 24.83 -14.32
CA SER A 198 -7.20 25.78 -13.98
C SER A 198 -6.97 26.91 -14.99
N ALA A 199 -7.71 26.92 -16.12
CA ALA A 199 -7.44 27.83 -17.24
C ALA A 199 -5.96 27.84 -17.71
N GLY A 200 -5.29 26.68 -17.62
CA GLY A 200 -3.89 26.54 -18.04
C GLY A 200 -2.86 26.96 -16.99
N HIS A 201 -3.28 27.35 -15.79
CA HIS A 201 -2.36 27.62 -14.69
C HIS A 201 -1.88 26.32 -14.04
N SER A 202 -0.60 26.30 -13.69
CA SER A 202 0.02 25.22 -12.91
C SER A 202 -0.36 25.32 -11.43
N ILE A 203 -0.39 24.17 -10.76
CA ILE A 203 -0.33 24.12 -9.29
C ILE A 203 1.11 24.40 -8.87
N LEU A 204 1.29 25.25 -7.88
CA LEU A 204 2.62 25.69 -7.43
C LEU A 204 2.80 25.49 -5.93
N THR A 205 4.00 25.11 -5.51
CA THR A 205 4.48 25.29 -4.13
C THR A 205 5.79 26.07 -4.15
N TYR A 206 6.31 26.41 -2.97
CA TYR A 206 7.54 27.18 -2.84
C TYR A 206 8.49 26.51 -1.86
N ASP A 207 9.74 26.31 -2.29
CA ASP A 207 10.85 25.92 -1.45
C ASP A 207 11.89 27.06 -1.41
N PRO A 208 12.41 27.45 -0.24
CA PRO A 208 13.36 28.57 -0.15
C PRO A 208 14.68 28.35 -0.89
N SER A 209 15.09 27.09 -1.10
CA SER A 209 16.33 26.75 -1.79
C SER A 209 16.13 26.57 -3.30
N ALA A 210 14.97 26.05 -3.72
CA ALA A 210 14.67 25.77 -5.12
C ALA A 210 13.78 26.84 -5.80
N GLY A 211 13.13 27.71 -5.02
CA GLY A 211 12.15 28.67 -5.49
C GLY A 211 10.77 28.05 -5.76
N TRP A 212 10.10 28.53 -6.81
CA TRP A 212 8.80 28.03 -7.22
C TRP A 212 8.89 26.64 -7.86
N ILE A 213 8.11 25.70 -7.35
CA ILE A 213 8.06 24.32 -7.84
C ILE A 213 6.68 24.06 -8.43
N THR A 214 6.64 23.53 -9.65
CA THR A 214 5.42 23.07 -10.30
C THR A 214 5.03 21.70 -9.78
N ILE A 215 3.76 21.52 -9.42
CA ILE A 215 3.20 20.26 -8.92
C ILE A 215 2.36 19.62 -10.02
N GLY A 216 2.77 18.45 -10.47
CA GLY A 216 2.03 17.58 -11.37
C GLY A 216 1.26 16.48 -10.62
N LYS A 217 0.38 15.78 -11.34
CA LYS A 217 -0.49 14.74 -10.76
C LYS A 217 0.24 13.61 -10.00
N GLY A 218 1.49 13.32 -10.39
CA GLY A 218 2.31 12.27 -9.78
C GLY A 218 3.13 12.74 -8.58
N ASP A 219 3.07 14.03 -8.24
CA ASP A 219 3.79 14.57 -7.09
C ASP A 219 2.97 14.36 -5.82
N ARG A 220 3.68 14.03 -4.73
CA ARG A 220 3.05 13.77 -3.43
C ARG A 220 2.59 15.07 -2.79
N LEU A 221 1.41 15.02 -2.19
CA LEU A 221 0.86 16.04 -1.31
C LEU A 221 1.48 15.86 0.08
N ILE A 222 2.28 16.85 0.47
CA ILE A 222 3.01 16.84 1.72
C ILE A 222 2.18 17.58 2.77
N PRO A 223 1.86 16.95 3.92
CA PRO A 223 1.17 17.63 5.00
C PRO A 223 1.84 18.96 5.39
N MET A 224 1.02 19.93 5.83
CA MET A 224 1.45 21.24 6.32
C MET A 224 2.22 22.07 5.27
N THR A 225 2.16 21.68 3.99
CA THR A 225 2.73 22.40 2.85
C THR A 225 1.63 23.20 2.18
N GLY A 226 1.93 24.45 1.82
CA GLY A 226 1.00 25.26 1.07
C GLY A 226 1.11 25.03 -0.44
N TYR A 227 -0.01 25.18 -1.14
CA TYR A 227 -0.13 25.02 -2.58
C TYR A 227 -1.01 26.13 -3.15
N TRP A 228 -0.54 26.77 -4.22
CA TRP A 228 -1.31 27.70 -5.01
C TRP A 228 -2.05 26.94 -6.11
N ILE A 229 -3.37 27.12 -6.14
CA ILE A 229 -4.26 26.50 -7.12
C ILE A 229 -5.19 27.58 -7.68
N TYR A 230 -5.26 27.69 -9.01
CA TYR A 230 -6.24 28.52 -9.68
C TYR A 230 -7.42 27.68 -10.16
N THR A 231 -8.63 28.20 -10.05
CA THR A 231 -9.83 27.61 -10.67
C THR A 231 -10.73 28.67 -11.28
N THR A 232 -11.38 28.36 -12.41
CA THR A 232 -12.34 29.26 -13.07
C THR A 232 -13.71 29.29 -12.41
N SER A 233 -14.01 28.32 -11.54
CA SER A 233 -15.28 28.20 -10.83
C SER A 233 -15.07 27.62 -9.44
N PRO A 234 -15.95 27.91 -8.46
CA PRO A 234 -15.84 27.31 -7.15
C PRO A 234 -15.99 25.79 -7.24
N VAL A 235 -15.19 25.05 -6.48
CA VAL A 235 -15.19 23.58 -6.48
C VAL A 235 -14.79 23.06 -5.10
N THR A 236 -15.41 21.96 -4.67
CA THR A 236 -15.03 21.25 -3.45
C THR A 236 -14.50 19.87 -3.83
N ILE A 237 -13.32 19.53 -3.30
CA ILE A 237 -12.59 18.31 -3.62
C ILE A 237 -12.47 17.48 -2.34
N PRO A 238 -12.87 16.21 -2.33
CA PRO A 238 -12.71 15.35 -1.16
C PRO A 238 -11.25 14.91 -1.03
N LEU A 239 -10.58 15.30 0.05
CA LEU A 239 -9.28 14.76 0.44
C LEU A 239 -9.49 13.56 1.37
N THR A 240 -9.09 12.36 0.94
CA THR A 240 -9.13 11.15 1.78
C THR A 240 -7.89 11.09 2.68
N ALA A 241 -8.09 11.22 3.99
CA ALA A 241 -7.01 11.28 4.98
C ALA A 241 -7.13 10.16 6.03
N GLN A 242 -5.99 9.76 6.63
CA GLN A 242 -5.86 8.64 7.59
C GLN A 242 -5.53 9.11 9.03
N GLY A 243 -5.61 10.43 9.29
CA GLY A 243 -5.39 11.01 10.62
C GLY A 243 -4.41 12.18 10.61
N SER A 244 -3.83 12.49 11.78
CA SER A 244 -2.85 13.56 11.91
C SER A 244 -1.55 13.22 11.15
N PRO A 245 -0.82 14.22 10.63
CA PRO A 245 0.50 14.01 10.03
C PRO A 245 1.45 13.31 11.01
N THR A 246 2.23 12.36 10.51
CA THR A 246 3.09 11.49 11.35
C THR A 246 4.46 12.10 11.67
N GLY A 247 4.89 13.11 10.92
CA GLY A 247 6.20 13.72 11.05
C GLY A 247 6.15 15.24 11.04
N PRO A 248 7.17 15.91 11.61
CA PRO A 248 7.28 17.35 11.56
C PRO A 248 7.64 17.85 10.16
N LYS A 249 7.34 19.13 9.88
CA LYS A 249 7.76 19.84 8.67
C LYS A 249 8.90 20.80 8.99
N ASN A 250 10.04 20.61 8.32
CA ASN A 250 11.14 21.56 8.40
C ASN A 250 10.87 22.79 7.55
N LEU A 251 11.21 23.95 8.08
CA LEU A 251 11.15 25.26 7.44
C LEU A 251 12.54 25.89 7.47
N ASN A 252 12.91 26.57 6.39
CA ASN A 252 14.21 27.24 6.31
C ASN A 252 14.12 28.67 6.84
N ALA A 253 15.27 29.32 7.03
CA ALA A 253 15.30 30.77 7.19
C ALA A 253 14.76 31.46 5.93
N GLY A 254 14.09 32.60 6.10
CA GLY A 254 13.39 33.31 5.05
C GLY A 254 11.92 32.91 4.89
N TRP A 255 11.35 33.22 3.73
CA TRP A 255 9.95 32.94 3.40
C TRP A 255 9.74 31.46 3.09
N ASN A 256 8.73 30.85 3.70
CA ASN A 256 8.28 29.48 3.42
C ASN A 256 6.77 29.49 3.15
N LEU A 257 6.31 28.49 2.40
CA LEU A 257 4.88 28.24 2.20
C LEU A 257 4.47 27.06 3.09
N ALA A 258 3.50 27.29 3.98
CA ALA A 258 3.12 26.33 5.00
C ALA A 258 1.61 26.33 5.26
N GLY A 259 1.16 25.40 6.09
CA GLY A 259 -0.19 25.32 6.63
C GLY A 259 -0.15 24.64 7.99
N ILE A 260 -1.20 24.81 8.79
CA ILE A 260 -1.34 24.09 10.06
C ILE A 260 -2.07 22.77 9.86
N SER A 261 -1.75 21.79 10.69
CA SER A 261 -2.44 20.50 10.70
C SER A 261 -3.66 20.49 11.63
N GLY A 262 -4.53 19.50 11.48
CA GLY A 262 -5.69 19.28 12.35
C GLY A 262 -7.00 19.81 11.74
N THR A 263 -8.02 20.00 12.57
CA THR A 263 -9.38 20.38 12.11
C THR A 263 -9.92 21.66 12.74
N SER A 264 -9.15 22.28 13.64
CA SER A 264 -9.57 23.43 14.42
C SER A 264 -8.73 24.65 14.09
N THR A 265 -9.40 25.79 13.92
CA THR A 265 -8.72 27.08 13.72
C THR A 265 -8.02 27.51 15.01
N GLN A 266 -6.80 28.01 14.90
CA GLN A 266 -5.96 28.42 16.03
C GLN A 266 -5.32 29.78 15.79
N SER A 267 -4.85 30.44 16.85
CA SER A 267 -4.03 31.65 16.67
C SER A 267 -2.65 31.27 16.12
N ALA A 268 -2.02 32.16 15.36
CA ALA A 268 -0.65 31.97 14.88
C ALA A 268 0.34 31.78 16.04
N GLU A 269 0.16 32.48 17.17
CA GLU A 269 0.98 32.31 18.37
C GLU A 269 0.91 30.89 18.95
N THR A 270 -0.28 30.30 18.96
CA THR A 270 -0.48 28.92 19.44
C THR A 270 0.11 27.91 18.45
N ALA A 271 -0.32 27.98 17.20
CA ALA A 271 0.02 26.98 16.19
C ALA A 271 1.51 26.98 15.79
N LEU A 272 2.19 28.11 15.97
CA LEU A 272 3.61 28.28 15.64
C LEU A 272 4.48 28.38 16.90
N SER A 273 3.95 28.05 18.07
CA SER A 273 4.65 28.16 19.37
C SER A 273 5.96 27.37 19.42
N GLY A 274 6.07 26.27 18.66
CA GLY A 274 7.29 25.47 18.53
C GLY A 274 8.42 26.12 17.71
N ILE A 275 8.15 27.23 17.03
CA ILE A 275 9.13 27.92 16.18
C ILE A 275 9.47 29.26 16.84
N SER A 276 10.57 29.32 17.59
CA SER A 276 10.97 30.58 18.24
C SER A 276 11.37 31.68 17.24
N SER A 277 11.80 31.29 16.04
CA SER A 277 12.36 32.17 15.00
C SER A 277 11.36 32.76 14.00
N TRP A 278 10.07 32.43 14.05
CA TRP A 278 9.12 33.04 13.12
C TRP A 278 8.88 34.51 13.47
N SER A 279 8.69 35.37 12.46
CA SER A 279 8.51 36.81 12.66
C SER A 279 7.23 37.32 12.00
N TYR A 280 6.88 36.80 10.81
CA TYR A 280 5.70 37.20 10.05
C TYR A 280 4.91 36.01 9.52
N VAL A 281 3.60 36.17 9.46
CA VAL A 281 2.66 35.24 8.81
C VAL A 281 1.69 36.01 7.94
N VAL A 282 1.45 35.56 6.71
CA VAL A 282 0.53 36.20 5.76
C VAL A 282 -0.32 35.15 5.06
N SER A 283 -1.63 35.15 5.35
CA SER A 283 -2.59 34.27 4.68
C SER A 283 -3.22 34.96 3.47
N TYR A 284 -3.83 34.18 2.58
CA TYR A 284 -4.54 34.69 1.42
C TYR A 284 -6.05 34.53 1.56
N ASP A 285 -6.81 35.57 1.24
CA ASP A 285 -8.28 35.51 1.19
C ASP A 285 -8.71 35.23 -0.26
N ALA A 286 -9.02 33.96 -0.54
CA ALA A 286 -9.47 33.55 -1.86
C ALA A 286 -10.85 34.11 -2.24
N GLY A 287 -11.69 34.48 -1.27
CA GLY A 287 -12.97 35.14 -1.58
C GLY A 287 -12.78 36.57 -2.07
N ARG A 288 -11.77 37.28 -1.53
CA ARG A 288 -11.42 38.66 -1.92
C ARG A 288 -10.29 38.76 -2.95
N GLN A 289 -9.65 37.65 -3.28
CA GLN A 289 -8.49 37.58 -4.18
C GLN A 289 -7.33 38.52 -3.77
N GLN A 290 -7.01 38.54 -2.48
CA GLN A 290 -5.94 39.38 -1.93
C GLN A 290 -5.32 38.76 -0.67
N TYR A 291 -4.10 39.16 -0.35
CA TYR A 291 -3.50 38.83 0.94
C TYR A 291 -4.25 39.49 2.10
N ARG A 292 -4.31 38.80 3.24
CA ARG A 292 -4.73 39.38 4.51
C ARG A 292 -3.58 40.21 5.10
N ASP A 293 -3.90 41.04 6.10
CA ASP A 293 -2.89 41.77 6.85
C ASP A 293 -1.87 40.82 7.49
N ALA A 294 -0.60 41.23 7.50
CA ALA A 294 0.47 40.43 8.06
C ALA A 294 0.34 40.31 9.59
N GLY A 295 0.37 39.08 10.09
CA GLY A 295 0.58 38.79 11.50
C GLY A 295 2.04 38.96 11.87
N ILE A 296 2.29 39.68 12.96
CA ILE A 296 3.61 39.88 13.53
C ILE A 296 3.66 39.14 14.85
N LYS A 297 4.73 38.38 15.10
CA LYS A 297 4.94 37.70 16.38
C LYS A 297 4.94 38.69 17.55
N GLY A 298 4.19 38.38 18.60
CA GLY A 298 3.97 39.25 19.75
C GLY A 298 3.13 40.50 19.45
N GLY A 299 2.52 40.58 18.26
CA GLY A 299 1.67 41.68 17.86
C GLY A 299 0.34 41.72 18.63
N GLN A 300 -0.31 42.89 18.63
CA GLN A 300 -1.59 43.09 19.31
C GLN A 300 -2.76 42.38 18.60
N ASN A 301 -2.65 42.18 17.28
CA ASN A 301 -3.68 41.51 16.48
C ASN A 301 -3.37 40.01 16.38
N GLN A 302 -4.28 39.18 16.87
CA GLN A 302 -4.19 37.73 16.69
C GLN A 302 -4.62 37.35 15.27
N ILE A 303 -3.69 36.78 14.50
CA ILE A 303 -4.02 36.16 13.21
C ILE A 303 -4.47 34.73 13.48
N MET A 304 -5.63 34.38 12.89
CA MET A 304 -6.16 33.03 12.95
C MET A 304 -5.69 32.23 11.74
N LEU A 305 -5.20 31.02 12.00
CA LEU A 305 -4.79 30.04 11.01
C LEU A 305 -5.81 28.90 11.02
N THR A 306 -6.34 28.61 9.84
CA THR A 306 -7.37 27.58 9.65
C THR A 306 -6.76 26.40 8.92
N PRO A 307 -6.88 25.16 9.42
CA PRO A 307 -6.39 23.99 8.69
C PRO A 307 -7.03 23.89 7.31
N GLY A 308 -6.22 23.63 6.30
CA GLY A 308 -6.65 23.63 4.90
C GLY A 308 -6.38 24.95 4.17
N GLU A 309 -6.20 26.06 4.90
CA GLU A 309 -5.69 27.32 4.33
C GLU A 309 -4.16 27.36 4.46
N GLY A 310 -3.48 27.67 3.36
CA GLY A 310 -2.05 27.92 3.37
C GLY A 310 -1.72 29.36 3.74
N PHE A 311 -0.49 29.59 4.19
CA PHE A 311 0.05 30.91 4.49
C PHE A 311 1.54 30.97 4.15
N TRP A 312 2.01 32.21 3.94
CA TRP A 312 3.42 32.52 3.96
C TRP A 312 3.88 32.73 5.39
N ILE A 313 5.04 32.18 5.74
CA ILE A 313 5.69 32.42 7.03
C ILE A 313 7.15 32.81 6.80
N TYR A 314 7.62 33.84 7.51
CA TYR A 314 9.01 34.25 7.51
C TYR A 314 9.70 33.84 8.81
N LEU A 315 10.88 33.23 8.70
CA LEU A 315 11.70 32.82 9.83
C LEU A 315 13.09 33.48 9.79
N ASP A 316 13.56 33.99 10.93
CA ASP A 316 14.91 34.55 11.08
C ASP A 316 16.01 33.47 11.12
N ALA A 317 15.63 32.23 11.44
CA ALA A 317 16.48 31.04 11.45
C ALA A 317 15.63 29.80 11.16
N PRO A 318 16.19 28.69 10.62
CA PRO A 318 15.43 27.47 10.34
C PRO A 318 14.66 26.98 11.57
N GLY A 319 13.51 26.35 11.35
CA GLY A 319 12.63 25.88 12.40
C GLY A 319 11.82 24.67 11.96
N THR A 320 11.07 24.10 12.90
CA THR A 320 10.32 22.88 12.68
C THR A 320 8.89 23.08 13.15
N LEU A 321 7.94 22.85 12.25
CA LEU A 321 6.52 22.87 12.54
C LEU A 321 6.06 21.45 12.90
N SER A 322 5.46 21.30 14.07
CA SER A 322 4.99 20.00 14.57
C SER A 322 3.52 19.77 14.22
N PRO A 323 3.10 18.50 14.00
CA PRO A 323 1.68 18.19 13.86
C PRO A 323 0.93 18.43 15.17
N GLY A 324 -0.33 18.87 15.06
CA GLY A 324 -1.26 19.02 16.19
C GLY A 324 -1.00 20.20 17.13
N THR A 325 -0.01 21.05 16.85
CA THR A 325 0.17 22.34 17.54
C THR A 325 -0.78 23.39 17.02
#